data_AF-A0A7Y6PZK8-F1
#
_entry.id   AF-A0A7Y6PZK8-F1
#
_cell.length_a   1.000
_cell.length_b   1.000
_cell.length_c   1.000
_cell.angle_alpha   90.00
_cell.angle_beta   90.00
_cell.angle_gamma   90.00
#
_symmetry.space_group_name_H-M   'P 1'
#
loop_
_entity.id
_entity.type
_entity.pdbx_description
1 polymer ?
#
loop_
_entity_poly.entity_id
_entity_poly.type
_entity_poly.pdbx_seq_one_letter_code
_entity_poly.pdbx_strand_id
1 'polypeptide(L)'
;MRACLACVLLLALAAPAHADDETPVAIGVNMPAAWIVTKGVAVSGYAGITKHFAVRVNLATYANSIDTAAGIGMLLARADQEDHHIGRLYDVGAGWMYFPRGLWKGATLEAGLLFRYRDTRLENDEVIPQLVETHTATFGGRALAGR
;
A
#
# COMPACT_ATOMS: atom_id res chain seq x y z
N MET A 1 3.69 27.26 -14.00
CA MET A 1 2.81 26.32 -14.73
C MET A 1 3.01 24.95 -14.09
N ARG A 2 1.96 24.40 -13.46
CA ARG A 2 2.02 23.18 -12.64
C ARG A 2 2.01 21.94 -13.56
N ALA A 3 3.00 21.08 -13.42
CA ALA A 3 3.04 19.79 -14.10
C ALA A 3 1.92 18.90 -13.57
N CYS A 4 1.08 18.44 -14.50
CA CYS A 4 0.00 17.49 -14.27
C CYS A 4 0.63 16.13 -13.92
N LEU A 5 0.51 15.70 -12.67
CA LEU A 5 0.97 14.39 -12.24
C LEU A 5 -0.01 13.34 -12.77
N ALA A 6 0.55 12.37 -13.48
CA ALA A 6 -0.12 11.36 -14.27
C ALA A 6 -1.32 10.70 -13.56
N CYS A 7 -2.47 10.76 -14.22
CA CYS A 7 -3.58 9.86 -13.99
C CYS A 7 -3.11 8.45 -14.42
N VAL A 8 -2.76 7.60 -13.45
CA VAL A 8 -2.48 6.17 -13.70
C VAL A 8 -3.82 5.51 -13.98
N LEU A 9 -4.21 5.54 -15.26
CA LEU A 9 -5.29 4.74 -15.80
C LEU A 9 -4.80 3.29 -15.83
N LEU A 10 -5.17 2.51 -14.82
CA LEU A 10 -4.91 1.08 -14.80
C LEU A 10 -5.92 0.40 -15.74
N LEU A 11 -5.53 0.19 -17.00
CA LEU A 11 -6.21 -0.78 -17.87
C LEU A 11 -6.01 -2.15 -17.23
N ALA A 12 -7.03 -2.66 -16.54
CA ALA A 12 -7.13 -4.08 -16.30
C ALA A 12 -7.31 -4.76 -17.66
N LEU A 13 -6.32 -5.53 -18.09
CA LEU A 13 -6.52 -6.55 -19.11
C LEU A 13 -7.53 -7.56 -18.54
N ALA A 14 -8.82 -7.30 -18.73
CA ALA A 14 -9.84 -8.29 -18.50
C ALA A 14 -9.62 -9.37 -19.56
N ALA A 15 -9.11 -10.53 -19.14
CA ALA A 15 -9.20 -11.74 -19.93
C ALA A 15 -10.67 -11.95 -20.33
N PRO A 16 -10.97 -12.53 -21.51
CA PRO A 16 -12.33 -12.71 -21.97
C PRO A 16 -13.12 -13.49 -20.93
N ALA A 17 -14.06 -12.80 -20.27
CA ALA A 17 -15.02 -13.40 -19.38
C ALA A 17 -15.85 -14.39 -20.21
N HIS A 18 -15.81 -15.68 -19.85
CA HIS A 18 -16.83 -16.61 -20.30
C HIS A 18 -18.16 -16.11 -19.73
N ALA A 19 -19.13 -15.88 -20.61
CA ALA A 19 -20.32 -15.07 -20.35
C ALA A 19 -21.34 -15.65 -19.35
N ASP A 20 -21.06 -16.77 -18.70
CA ASP A 20 -22.06 -17.54 -17.94
C ASP A 20 -21.79 -17.68 -16.43
N ASP A 21 -20.66 -17.19 -15.89
CA ASP A 21 -20.40 -17.18 -14.45
C ASP A 21 -20.12 -15.74 -13.97
N GLU A 22 -20.94 -15.21 -13.07
CA GLU A 22 -20.72 -13.89 -12.44
C GLU A 22 -19.29 -13.82 -11.87
N THR A 23 -18.53 -12.81 -12.29
CA THR A 23 -17.16 -12.62 -11.79
C THR A 23 -17.22 -12.27 -10.31
N PRO A 24 -16.71 -13.12 -9.38
CA PRO A 24 -16.88 -12.86 -7.97
C PRO A 24 -15.94 -11.73 -7.53
N VAL A 25 -16.54 -10.65 -7.04
CA VAL A 25 -15.84 -9.45 -6.55
C VAL A 25 -15.93 -9.39 -5.04
N ALA A 26 -14.83 -9.00 -4.39
CA ALA A 26 -14.81 -8.71 -2.95
C ALA A 26 -14.08 -7.39 -2.67
N ILE A 27 -14.45 -6.74 -1.57
CA ILE A 27 -13.80 -5.53 -1.07
C ILE A 27 -13.43 -5.78 0.39
N GLY A 28 -12.19 -5.47 0.74
CA GLY A 28 -11.69 -5.54 2.11
C GLY A 28 -11.16 -4.20 2.56
N VAL A 29 -11.48 -3.82 3.79
CA VAL A 29 -10.82 -2.71 4.49
C VAL A 29 -9.87 -3.33 5.50
N ASN A 30 -8.60 -2.96 5.44
CA ASN A 30 -7.59 -3.39 6.39
C ASN A 30 -7.21 -2.19 7.26
N MET A 31 -7.51 -2.32 8.55
CA MET A 31 -7.13 -1.33 9.56
C MET A 31 -5.96 -1.93 10.34
N PRO A 32 -4.75 -1.35 10.28
CA PRO A 32 -3.66 -1.81 11.13
C PRO A 32 -4.07 -1.73 12.60
N ALA A 33 -3.55 -2.62 13.44
CA ALA A 33 -3.89 -2.62 14.87
C ALA A 33 -3.67 -1.25 15.54
N ALA A 34 -2.69 -0.48 15.04
CA ALA A 34 -2.38 0.88 15.46
C ALA A 34 -3.01 1.98 14.56
N TRP A 35 -4.13 1.73 13.88
CA TRP A 35 -4.74 2.68 12.94
C TRP A 35 -5.13 4.02 13.59
N ILE A 36 -5.52 4.02 14.86
CA ILE A 36 -5.85 5.24 15.63
C ILE A 36 -4.61 6.13 15.75
N VAL A 37 -3.43 5.53 15.95
CA VAL A 37 -2.16 6.25 16.16
C VAL A 37 -1.51 6.65 14.84
N THR A 38 -1.46 5.72 13.89
CA THR A 38 -0.87 5.91 12.54
C THR A 38 -1.76 6.73 11.60
N LYS A 39 -3.02 6.98 11.99
CA LYS A 39 -4.10 7.49 11.12
C LYS A 39 -4.13 6.78 9.77
N GLY A 40 -3.83 5.48 9.79
CA GLY A 40 -3.63 4.66 8.61
C GLY A 40 -4.91 3.96 8.19
N VAL A 41 -5.19 3.93 6.89
CA VAL A 41 -6.28 3.15 6.31
C VAL A 41 -5.80 2.46 5.06
N ALA A 42 -6.17 1.18 4.91
CA ALA A 42 -5.92 0.42 3.70
C ALA A 42 -7.23 -0.16 3.16
N VAL A 43 -7.40 -0.10 1.85
CA VAL A 43 -8.52 -0.72 1.13
C VAL A 43 -7.93 -1.66 0.10
N SER A 44 -8.55 -2.82 -0.06
CA SER A 44 -8.19 -3.82 -1.05
C SER A 44 -9.43 -4.24 -1.84
N GLY A 45 -9.33 -4.20 -3.17
CA GLY A 45 -10.33 -4.76 -4.08
C GLY A 45 -9.83 -6.09 -4.63
N TYR A 46 -10.77 -7.01 -4.85
CA TYR A 46 -10.49 -8.35 -5.35
C TYR A 46 -11.44 -8.70 -6.48
N ALA A 47 -10.91 -9.29 -7.55
CA ALA A 47 -11.71 -9.78 -8.67
C ALA A 47 -11.27 -11.21 -9.02
N GLY A 48 -12.20 -12.16 -8.97
CA GLY A 48 -11.97 -13.51 -9.46
C GLY A 48 -11.71 -13.52 -10.96
N ILE A 49 -10.77 -14.33 -11.40
CA ILE A 49 -10.51 -14.61 -12.82
C ILE A 49 -11.03 -16.00 -13.17
N THR A 50 -10.82 -16.95 -12.26
CA THR A 50 -11.24 -18.35 -12.39
C THR A 50 -11.70 -18.87 -11.05
N LYS A 51 -12.20 -20.10 -11.00
CA LYS A 51 -12.59 -20.77 -9.74
C LYS A 51 -11.50 -20.82 -8.66
N HIS A 52 -10.22 -20.64 -9.00
CA HIS A 52 -9.10 -20.70 -8.04
C HIS A 52 -8.19 -19.47 -8.09
N PHE A 53 -8.36 -18.54 -9.02
CA PHE A 53 -7.46 -17.40 -9.19
C PHE A 53 -8.21 -16.09 -9.07
N ALA A 54 -7.61 -15.12 -8.38
CA ALA A 54 -8.10 -13.76 -8.31
C ALA A 54 -6.96 -12.75 -8.47
N VAL A 55 -7.27 -11.54 -8.90
CA VAL A 55 -6.40 -10.37 -8.76
C VAL A 55 -6.83 -9.61 -7.51
N ARG A 56 -5.83 -9.09 -6.78
CA ARG A 56 -6.00 -8.15 -5.70
C ARG A 56 -5.31 -6.85 -6.05
N VAL A 57 -5.99 -5.73 -5.81
CA VAL A 57 -5.37 -4.41 -5.78
C VAL A 57 -5.55 -3.82 -4.40
N ASN A 58 -4.54 -3.13 -3.88
CA ASN A 58 -4.62 -2.47 -2.59
C ASN A 58 -4.04 -1.07 -2.65
N LEU A 59 -4.67 -0.17 -1.91
CA LEU A 59 -4.20 1.17 -1.64
C LEU A 59 -4.20 1.35 -0.12
N ALA A 60 -3.06 1.75 0.43
CA ALA A 60 -2.95 2.13 1.82
C ALA A 60 -2.34 3.51 1.94
N THR A 61 -2.81 4.27 2.92
CA THR A 61 -2.24 5.55 3.30
C THR A 61 -1.94 5.54 4.79
N TYR A 62 -0.81 6.13 5.15
CA TYR A 62 -0.36 6.25 6.53
C TYR A 62 0.14 7.67 6.75
N ALA A 63 -0.14 8.22 7.94
CA ALA A 63 0.58 9.41 8.37
C ALA A 63 2.03 9.01 8.64
N ASN A 64 2.96 9.67 7.97
CA ASN A 64 4.38 9.49 8.26
C ASN A 64 4.73 10.48 9.39
N SER A 65 4.38 10.08 10.61
CA SER A 65 4.89 10.71 11.83
C SER A 65 5.99 9.79 12.36
N ILE A 66 7.16 10.33 12.66
CA ILE A 66 8.29 9.53 13.16
C ILE A 66 7.93 8.77 14.44
N ASP A 67 6.92 9.21 15.20
CA ASP A 67 6.38 8.49 16.35
C ASP A 67 5.89 7.07 16.05
N THR A 68 5.53 6.73 14.80
CA THR A 68 5.05 5.38 14.45
C THR A 68 6.06 4.52 13.71
N ALA A 69 7.10 5.10 13.12
CA ALA A 69 8.26 4.35 12.61
C ALA A 69 9.21 3.90 13.74
N ALA A 70 9.04 4.45 14.95
CA ALA A 70 9.69 4.06 16.19
C ALA A 70 9.42 2.59 16.61
N GLY A 71 8.45 1.90 16.01
CA GLY A 71 8.12 0.52 16.41
C GLY A 71 9.06 -0.57 15.86
N ILE A 72 9.70 -0.35 14.69
CA ILE A 72 10.48 -1.42 14.02
C ILE A 72 11.89 -0.95 13.63
N GLY A 73 12.10 0.34 13.32
CA GLY A 73 13.43 0.88 12.98
C GLY A 73 14.26 1.35 14.19
N MET A 74 13.61 1.74 15.28
CA MET A 74 14.27 2.31 16.46
C MET A 74 15.04 1.30 17.32
N LEU A 75 14.90 -0.01 17.05
CA LEU A 75 15.78 -1.00 17.67
C LEU A 75 17.20 -0.98 17.07
N LEU A 76 17.41 -0.32 15.92
CA LEU A 76 18.69 -0.33 15.19
C LEU A 76 19.33 1.06 14.99
N ALA A 77 18.65 2.16 15.30
CA ALA A 77 19.21 3.51 15.09
C ALA A 77 18.86 4.45 16.26
N ARG A 78 19.78 4.57 17.22
CA ARG A 78 19.91 5.72 18.11
C ARG A 78 20.82 6.74 17.41
N ALA A 79 20.33 7.93 17.10
CA ALA A 79 21.13 9.16 17.00
C ALA A 79 20.21 10.38 16.88
N ASP A 80 20.21 11.17 17.95
CA ASP A 80 19.87 12.60 18.11
C ASP A 80 19.51 13.39 16.84
N GLN A 81 18.24 13.82 16.72
CA GLN A 81 17.81 15.10 16.15
C GLN A 81 16.28 15.27 16.32
N GLU A 82 15.84 16.33 17.00
CA GLU A 82 14.42 16.71 17.17
C GLU A 82 13.87 17.40 15.92
N ASP A 83 14.05 16.78 14.75
CA ASP A 83 13.44 17.26 13.52
C ASP A 83 12.00 16.73 13.44
N HIS A 84 11.03 17.63 13.51
CA HIS A 84 9.61 17.29 13.32
C HIS A 84 9.34 16.95 11.85
N HIS A 85 9.41 15.65 11.51
CA HIS A 85 9.07 15.20 10.17
C HIS A 85 7.56 14.98 10.06
N ILE A 86 6.92 15.74 9.18
CA ILE A 86 5.51 15.57 8.82
C ILE A 86 5.46 15.05 7.38
N GLY A 87 4.74 13.96 7.17
CA GLY A 87 4.61 13.39 5.83
C GLY A 87 3.44 12.45 5.65
N ARG A 88 3.29 11.95 4.42
CA ARG A 88 2.37 10.88 4.08
C ARG A 88 3.08 9.78 3.33
N LEU A 89 2.64 8.57 3.60
CA LEU A 89 3.11 7.38 2.90
C LEU A 89 1.93 6.74 2.20
N TYR A 90 2.12 6.45 0.91
CA TYR A 90 1.13 5.80 0.06
C TYR A 90 1.70 4.48 -0.44
N ASP A 91 0.98 3.40 -0.20
CA ASP A 91 1.31 2.08 -0.69
C ASP A 91 0.25 1.62 -1.67
N VAL A 92 0.67 1.38 -2.91
CA VAL A 92 -0.16 0.78 -3.95
C VAL A 92 0.40 -0.61 -4.23
N GLY A 93 -0.43 -1.63 -4.21
CA GLY A 93 -0.01 -2.98 -4.55
C GLY A 93 -1.00 -3.67 -5.47
N ALA A 94 -0.48 -4.60 -6.24
CA ALA A 94 -1.26 -5.52 -7.04
C ALA A 94 -0.70 -6.93 -6.86
N GLY A 95 -1.57 -7.92 -6.75
CA GLY A 95 -1.18 -9.29 -6.50
C GLY A 95 -2.07 -10.30 -7.21
N TRP A 96 -1.47 -11.40 -7.60
CA TRP A 96 -2.14 -12.59 -8.07
C TRP A 96 -2.36 -13.53 -6.90
N MET A 97 -3.59 -13.99 -6.73
CA MET A 97 -3.98 -14.88 -5.65
C MET A 97 -4.39 -16.24 -6.18
N TYR A 98 -4.01 -17.29 -5.48
CA TYR A 98 -4.39 -18.68 -5.74
C TYR A 98 -5.07 -19.29 -4.52
N PHE A 99 -6.19 -19.97 -4.75
CA PHE A 99 -7.06 -20.58 -3.75
C PHE A 99 -7.24 -22.07 -4.07
N PRO A 100 -6.52 -23.00 -3.41
CA PRO A 100 -6.54 -24.42 -3.77
C PRO A 100 -7.91 -25.11 -3.63
N ARG A 101 -8.81 -24.58 -2.78
CA ARG A 101 -10.14 -25.15 -2.51
C ARG A 101 -11.29 -24.36 -3.14
N GLY A 102 -10.96 -23.43 -4.05
CA GLY A 102 -11.90 -22.53 -4.68
C GLY A 102 -11.84 -21.11 -4.12
N LEU A 103 -12.27 -20.14 -4.92
CA LEU A 103 -12.24 -18.71 -4.57
C LEU A 103 -12.86 -18.45 -3.20
N TRP A 104 -12.12 -17.68 -2.39
CA TRP A 104 -12.50 -17.28 -1.04
C TRP A 104 -12.66 -18.43 -0.04
N LYS A 105 -12.13 -19.62 -0.34
CA LYS A 105 -12.23 -20.80 0.54
C LYS A 105 -10.86 -21.33 0.96
N GLY A 106 -10.63 -21.31 2.26
CA GLY A 106 -9.48 -21.94 2.91
C GLY A 106 -8.15 -21.25 2.60
N ALA A 107 -7.08 -22.05 2.51
CA ALA A 107 -5.74 -21.54 2.32
C ALA A 107 -5.58 -20.71 1.04
N THR A 108 -4.68 -19.73 1.09
CA THR A 108 -4.43 -18.81 -0.01
C THR A 108 -2.93 -18.59 -0.21
N LEU A 109 -2.53 -18.39 -1.45
CA LEU A 109 -1.19 -17.93 -1.81
C LEU A 109 -1.33 -16.65 -2.62
N GLU A 110 -0.50 -15.66 -2.34
CA GLU A 110 -0.44 -14.41 -3.10
C GLU A 110 1.00 -14.16 -3.56
N ALA A 111 1.16 -13.74 -4.81
CA ALA A 111 2.39 -13.19 -5.34
C ALA A 111 2.08 -11.84 -6.00
N GLY A 112 2.84 -10.79 -5.69
CA GLY A 112 2.50 -9.45 -6.16
C GLY A 112 3.65 -8.46 -6.15
N LEU A 113 3.31 -7.24 -6.56
CA LEU A 113 4.18 -6.08 -6.58
C LEU A 113 3.62 -5.01 -5.65
N LEU A 114 4.53 -4.24 -5.08
CA LEU A 114 4.28 -3.10 -4.21
C LEU A 114 5.03 -1.89 -4.74
N PHE A 115 4.32 -0.78 -4.85
CA PHE A 115 4.85 0.55 -5.05
C PHE A 115 4.57 1.37 -3.79
N ARG A 116 5.62 1.96 -3.23
CA ARG A 116 5.54 2.84 -2.08
C ARG A 116 6.03 4.21 -2.47
N TYR A 117 5.20 5.21 -2.25
CA TYR A 117 5.55 6.62 -2.40
C TYR A 117 5.56 7.28 -1.03
N ARG A 118 6.69 7.85 -0.66
CA ARG A 118 6.90 8.59 0.58
C ARG A 118 7.10 10.06 0.25
N ASP A 119 6.30 10.89 0.90
CA ASP A 119 6.41 12.34 0.88
C ASP A 119 6.73 12.83 2.30
N THR A 120 7.87 13.50 2.47
CA THR A 120 8.31 14.05 3.75
C THR A 120 8.68 15.50 3.60
N ARG A 121 8.21 16.30 4.56
CA ARG A 121 8.57 17.70 4.71
C ARG A 121 9.34 17.88 6.01
N LEU A 122 10.45 18.58 5.90
CA LEU A 122 11.23 19.09 7.01
C LEU A 122 10.93 20.58 7.15
N GLU A 123 10.45 20.98 8.31
CA GLU A 123 10.32 22.37 8.72
C GLU A 123 11.39 22.60 9.79
N ASN A 124 12.36 23.48 9.49
CA ASN A 124 13.44 23.82 10.40
C ASN A 124 13.24 25.28 10.85
N ASP A 125 12.86 25.45 12.11
CA ASP A 125 12.45 26.74 12.66
C ASP A 125 13.62 27.66 13.01
N GLU A 126 14.88 27.19 12.99
CA GLU A 126 15.94 27.88 13.72
C GLU A 126 16.79 28.86 12.92
N VAL A 127 16.92 28.79 11.58
CA VAL A 127 17.92 29.65 10.89
C VAL A 127 17.50 30.23 9.54
N ILE A 128 16.80 29.51 8.67
CA ILE A 128 16.24 30.01 7.41
C ILE A 128 15.07 29.08 7.06
N PRO A 129 13.85 29.56 6.73
CA PRO A 129 12.75 28.69 6.34
C PRO A 129 13.03 28.08 4.95
N GLN A 130 13.88 27.06 4.93
CA GLN A 130 14.12 26.24 3.75
C GLN A 130 13.21 25.02 3.85
N LEU A 131 12.14 25.04 3.05
CA LEU A 131 11.28 23.88 2.88
C LEU A 131 12.05 22.83 2.06
N VAL A 132 12.49 21.76 2.73
CA VAL A 132 13.09 20.60 2.04
C VAL A 132 12.00 19.55 1.86
N GLU A 133 11.50 19.43 0.63
CA GLU A 133 10.58 18.35 0.22
C GLU A 133 11.39 17.17 -0.29
N THR A 134 11.18 15.99 0.32
CA THR A 134 11.80 14.75 -0.13
C THR A 134 10.74 13.78 -0.61
N HIS A 135 10.86 13.38 -1.88
CA HIS A 135 10.01 12.38 -2.50
C HIS A 135 10.80 11.11 -2.76
N THR A 136 10.31 9.97 -2.25
CA THR A 136 10.96 8.68 -2.46
C THR A 136 9.96 7.68 -3.02
N ALA A 137 10.34 7.01 -4.10
CA ALA A 137 9.60 5.91 -4.70
C ALA A 137 10.36 4.59 -4.45
N THR A 138 9.66 3.57 -3.97
CA THR A 138 10.22 2.24 -3.73
C THR A 138 9.35 1.18 -4.40
N PHE A 139 9.99 0.22 -5.08
CA PHE A 139 9.34 -0.92 -5.69
C PHE A 139 9.78 -2.19 -4.98
N GLY A 140 8.86 -3.12 -4.76
CA GLY A 140 9.14 -4.40 -4.11
C GLY A 140 8.23 -5.51 -4.60
N GLY A 141 8.73 -6.75 -4.53
CA GLY A 141 7.90 -7.95 -4.67
C GLY A 141 7.33 -8.36 -3.32
N ARG A 142 6.17 -9.03 -3.33
CA ARG A 142 5.58 -9.66 -2.14
C ARG A 142 5.12 -11.08 -2.45
N ALA A 143 5.26 -11.94 -1.45
CA ALA A 143 4.64 -13.26 -1.42
C ALA A 143 3.96 -13.45 -0.07
N LEU A 144 2.71 -13.89 -0.06
CA LEU A 144 1.93 -14.11 1.17
C LEU A 144 1.30 -15.51 1.15
N ALA A 145 1.13 -16.09 2.32
CA ALA A 145 0.35 -17.29 2.52
C ALA A 145 -0.68 -17.04 3.63
N GLY A 146 -1.94 -17.42 3.39
CA GLY A 146 -3.05 -17.30 4.33
C GLY A 146 -3.76 -18.64 4.56
N ARG A 147 -4.57 -18.71 5.62
CA ARG A 147 -5.40 -19.87 5.95
C ARG A 147 -6.83 -19.45 6.26
#